data_AF-A0A419IBZ9-F1
#
_entry.id   AF-A0A419IBZ9-F1
#
_cell.length_a   1.000
_cell.length_b   1.000
_cell.length_c   1.000
_cell.angle_alpha   90.00
_cell.angle_beta   90.00
_cell.angle_gamma   90.00
#
_symmetry.space_group_name_H-M   'P 1'
#
loop_
_entity.id
_entity.type
_entity.pdbx_description
1 polymer ?
#
loop_
_entity_poly.entity_id
_entity_poly.type
_entity_poly.pdbx_seq_one_letter_code
_entity_poly.pdbx_strand_id
1 'polypeptide(L)'
;MTNIDYRQLASDLADNLLADRLAAAGRPAGLRDAVIELAVDAFAHGGVEQLLRQQLDQLLNPNSRSEPDAYLADEAAIEDALQRAAAGLHTANARNGVLLDPLPFERSTATRLADDPRFALRAELARIPRPITRPDPLHWSLEPAPWAHERGEQPPWPPDGLRALASQRCLPGGPAALARVDSGPHTDWVQVALIEQHVTPARSYPESPRRQIFVFLGIEVTDHEPPSASLPLGSSPWQLWTTTSRPRDLSASQIASQLATVDSPLVAFVDNGRNSPWLRRTGPGAPPFALVPLAPLIIVFDLVPTPRICGFSLSDSRGPALISRHWRGHPVHDGNYQPLFPSVEGTDLILRPDLFDRLRALAGESRIHTGVAAFHQPGVNAENT
;
A
#
# COMPACT_ATOMS: atom_id res chain seq x y z
N MET A 1 -13.00 37.56 -17.96
CA MET A 1 -12.16 37.03 -16.86
C MET A 1 -13.12 36.58 -15.78
N THR A 2 -13.33 35.29 -15.65
CA THR A 2 -14.10 34.71 -14.56
C THR A 2 -13.37 35.07 -13.26
N ASN A 3 -14.05 35.71 -12.31
CA ASN A 3 -13.46 36.00 -11.01
C ASN A 3 -13.24 34.65 -10.32
N ILE A 4 -12.00 34.17 -10.26
CA ILE A 4 -11.69 32.88 -9.66
C ILE A 4 -11.96 33.02 -8.16
N ASP A 5 -12.91 32.25 -7.64
CA ASP A 5 -13.11 32.15 -6.20
C ASP A 5 -12.01 31.26 -5.62
N TYR A 6 -10.92 31.89 -5.17
CA TYR A 6 -9.79 31.18 -4.58
C TYR A 6 -10.16 30.41 -3.32
N ARG A 7 -11.20 30.83 -2.58
CA ARG A 7 -11.66 30.10 -1.39
C ARG A 7 -12.33 28.80 -1.79
N GLN A 8 -13.19 28.83 -2.81
CA GLN A 8 -13.80 27.62 -3.34
C GLN A 8 -12.73 26.67 -3.90
N LEU A 9 -11.80 27.19 -4.70
CA LEU A 9 -10.69 26.40 -5.24
C LEU A 9 -9.83 25.76 -4.14
N ALA A 10 -9.44 26.52 -3.12
CA ALA A 10 -8.65 26.00 -2.00
C ALA A 10 -9.41 24.94 -1.20
N SER A 11 -10.72 25.14 -1.00
CA SER A 11 -11.57 24.14 -0.33
C SER A 11 -11.63 22.84 -1.12
N ASP A 12 -11.88 22.93 -2.42
CA ASP A 12 -11.98 21.75 -3.30
C ASP A 12 -10.65 20.99 -3.36
N LEU A 13 -9.52 21.70 -3.48
CA LEU A 13 -8.20 21.07 -3.45
C LEU A 13 -7.88 20.45 -2.08
N ALA A 14 -8.21 21.12 -0.97
CA ALA A 14 -7.99 20.56 0.36
C ALA A 14 -8.81 19.29 0.60
N ASP A 15 -10.06 19.26 0.12
CA ASP A 15 -10.92 18.08 0.25
C ASP A 15 -10.45 16.93 -0.64
N ASN A 16 -9.97 17.23 -1.85
CA ASN A 16 -9.47 16.21 -2.78
C ASN A 16 -8.11 15.65 -2.36
N LEU A 17 -7.20 16.49 -1.84
CA LEU A 17 -5.81 16.11 -1.57
C LEU A 17 -5.57 15.70 -0.11
N LEU A 18 -6.25 16.33 0.85
CA LEU A 18 -5.89 16.25 2.28
C LEU A 18 -6.94 15.58 3.17
N ALA A 19 -8.18 15.38 2.71
CA ALA A 19 -9.28 14.90 3.56
C ALA A 19 -8.93 13.63 4.34
N ASP A 20 -8.26 12.67 3.69
CA ASP A 20 -7.85 11.41 4.31
C ASP A 20 -6.72 11.58 5.33
N ARG A 21 -5.71 12.41 5.04
CA ARG A 21 -4.62 12.72 5.99
C ARG A 21 -5.16 13.45 7.21
N LEU A 22 -6.08 14.39 7.00
CA LEU A 22 -6.79 15.08 8.08
C LEU A 22 -7.63 14.10 8.91
N ALA A 23 -8.34 13.16 8.27
CA ALA A 23 -9.10 12.12 8.94
C ALA A 23 -8.21 11.17 9.77
N ALA A 24 -7.10 10.70 9.19
CA ALA A 24 -6.12 9.85 9.87
C ALA A 24 -5.46 10.55 11.07
N ALA A 25 -5.26 11.87 10.98
CA ALA A 25 -4.80 12.71 12.07
C ALA A 25 -5.85 12.98 13.16
N GLY A 26 -7.07 12.42 13.02
CA GLY A 26 -8.16 12.62 13.97
C GLY A 26 -8.93 13.92 13.78
N ARG A 27 -8.84 14.53 12.59
CA ARG A 27 -9.44 15.82 12.21
C ARG A 27 -9.16 16.92 13.24
N PRO A 28 -7.88 17.34 13.39
CA PRO A 28 -7.54 18.38 14.34
C PRO A 28 -8.37 19.65 14.10
N ALA A 29 -9.00 20.16 15.16
CA ALA A 29 -9.93 21.28 15.06
C ALA A 29 -9.25 22.52 14.46
N GLY A 30 -9.89 23.14 13.46
CA GLY A 30 -9.41 24.35 12.79
C GLY A 30 -8.23 24.16 11.83
N LEU A 31 -7.66 22.94 11.71
CA LEU A 31 -6.53 22.69 10.81
C LEU A 31 -6.94 22.87 9.35
N ARG A 32 -8.08 22.29 8.94
CA ARG A 32 -8.59 22.42 7.56
C ARG A 32 -8.80 23.88 7.19
N ASP A 33 -9.43 24.65 8.07
CA ASP A 33 -9.72 26.06 7.80
C ASP A 33 -8.43 26.88 7.70
N ALA A 34 -7.46 26.63 8.60
CA ALA A 34 -6.15 27.28 8.53
C ALA A 34 -5.40 26.95 7.23
N VAL A 35 -5.52 25.73 6.71
CA VAL A 35 -4.96 25.36 5.39
C VAL A 35 -5.63 26.15 4.28
N ILE A 36 -6.96 26.24 4.28
CA ILE A 36 -7.71 27.00 3.26
C ILE A 36 -7.31 28.47 3.28
N GLU A 37 -7.22 29.11 4.44
CA GLU A 37 -6.82 30.52 4.52
C GLU A 37 -5.39 30.73 3.97
N LEU A 38 -4.44 29.88 4.37
CA LEU A 38 -3.05 29.98 3.90
C LEU A 38 -2.92 29.72 2.39
N ALA A 39 -3.73 28.80 1.84
CA ALA A 39 -3.75 28.52 0.40
C ALA A 39 -4.41 29.65 -0.40
N VAL A 40 -5.50 30.23 0.11
CA VAL A 40 -6.14 31.43 -0.48
C VAL A 40 -5.14 32.57 -0.56
N ASP A 41 -4.41 32.82 0.53
CA ASP A 41 -3.33 33.80 0.53
C ASP A 41 -2.29 33.47 -0.55
N ALA A 42 -1.79 32.22 -0.62
CA ALA A 42 -0.81 31.82 -1.63
C ALA A 42 -1.31 32.03 -3.08
N PHE A 43 -2.57 31.70 -3.37
CA PHE A 43 -3.16 31.89 -4.70
C PHE A 43 -3.33 33.37 -5.07
N ALA A 44 -3.73 34.21 -4.11
CA ALA A 44 -3.96 35.63 -4.32
C ALA A 44 -2.68 36.41 -4.71
N HIS A 45 -1.49 35.90 -4.34
CA HIS A 45 -0.21 36.54 -4.68
C HIS A 45 0.27 36.26 -6.12
N GLY A 46 -0.50 35.51 -6.94
CA GLY A 46 -0.29 35.33 -8.39
C GLY A 46 0.89 34.43 -8.80
N GLY A 47 1.85 34.18 -7.90
CA GLY A 47 3.01 33.32 -8.19
C GLY A 47 2.64 31.87 -8.49
N VAL A 48 1.62 31.33 -7.82
CA VAL A 48 1.14 29.96 -8.03
C VAL A 48 0.52 29.81 -9.42
N GLU A 49 -0.33 30.75 -9.85
CA GLU A 49 -0.97 30.71 -11.17
C GLU A 49 0.07 30.81 -12.29
N GLN A 50 1.06 31.68 -12.13
CA GLN A 50 2.15 31.81 -13.10
C GLN A 50 2.95 30.52 -13.24
N LEU A 51 3.32 29.90 -12.11
CA LEU A 51 4.06 28.64 -12.11
C LEU A 51 3.24 27.49 -12.72
N LEU A 52 1.95 27.40 -12.38
CA LEU A 52 1.05 26.38 -12.92
C LEU A 52 0.96 26.47 -14.45
N ARG A 53 0.80 27.68 -15.00
CA ARG A 53 0.80 27.88 -16.46
C ARG A 53 2.10 27.42 -17.10
N GLN A 54 3.24 27.74 -16.49
CA GLN A 54 4.55 27.28 -16.99
C GLN A 54 4.67 25.75 -16.97
N GLN A 55 4.21 25.10 -15.91
CA GLN A 55 4.22 23.63 -15.80
C GLN A 55 3.32 22.99 -16.88
N LEU A 56 2.12 23.53 -17.08
CA LEU A 56 1.20 23.04 -18.12
C LEU A 56 1.75 23.25 -19.53
N ASP A 57 2.33 24.42 -19.81
CA ASP A 57 2.97 24.71 -21.10
C ASP A 57 4.13 23.74 -21.37
N GLN A 58 4.91 23.38 -20.35
CA GLN A 58 5.97 22.38 -20.48
C GLN A 58 5.43 20.98 -20.78
N LEU A 59 4.34 20.57 -20.12
CA LEU A 59 3.70 19.27 -20.34
C LEU A 59 3.06 19.15 -21.73
N LEU A 60 2.47 20.24 -22.23
CA LEU A 60 1.79 20.27 -23.52
C LEU A 60 2.76 20.44 -24.70
N ASN A 61 3.98 20.92 -24.46
CA ASN A 61 4.95 21.16 -25.53
C ASN A 61 5.72 19.87 -25.88
N PRO A 62 5.54 19.29 -27.08
CA PRO A 62 6.20 18.04 -27.47
C PRO A 62 7.73 18.15 -27.58
N ASN A 63 8.28 19.37 -27.63
CA ASN A 63 9.73 19.61 -27.65
C ASN A 63 10.32 19.89 -26.26
N SER A 64 9.49 19.90 -25.20
CA SER A 64 10.00 20.06 -23.85
C SER A 64 10.86 18.85 -23.46
N ARG A 65 12.02 19.12 -22.86
CA ARG A 65 12.91 18.10 -22.28
C ARG A 65 12.98 18.20 -20.75
N SER A 66 12.23 19.12 -20.15
CA SER A 66 12.15 19.20 -18.69
C SER A 66 11.39 18.00 -18.16
N GLU A 67 11.92 17.39 -17.10
CA GLU A 67 11.16 16.42 -16.33
C GLU A 67 10.02 17.17 -15.61
N PRO A 68 8.77 16.68 -15.70
CA PRO A 68 7.65 17.35 -15.05
C PRO A 68 7.76 17.24 -13.53
N ASP A 69 7.32 18.29 -12.83
CA ASP A 69 7.25 18.27 -11.38
C ASP A 69 6.24 17.21 -10.89
N ALA A 70 6.51 16.64 -9.72
CA ALA A 70 5.65 15.61 -9.12
C ALA A 70 4.30 16.15 -8.63
N TYR A 71 4.24 17.46 -8.33
CA TYR A 71 3.03 18.18 -7.95
C TYR A 71 2.87 19.39 -8.85
N LEU A 72 1.63 19.68 -9.22
CA LEU A 72 1.28 20.98 -9.82
C LEU A 72 1.37 22.09 -8.77
N ALA A 73 1.60 23.33 -9.21
CA ALA A 73 1.89 24.45 -8.31
C ALA A 73 0.78 24.71 -7.28
N ASP A 74 -0.48 24.45 -7.65
CA ASP A 74 -1.65 24.56 -6.78
C ASP A 74 -1.69 23.45 -5.72
N GLU A 75 -1.40 22.21 -6.11
CA GLU A 75 -1.25 21.08 -5.18
C GLU A 75 -0.09 21.33 -4.19
N ALA A 76 1.05 21.82 -4.70
CA ALA A 76 2.21 22.15 -3.88
C ALA A 76 1.92 23.27 -2.87
N ALA A 77 1.12 24.28 -3.26
CA ALA A 77 0.69 25.35 -2.36
C ALA A 77 -0.22 24.82 -1.23
N ILE A 78 -1.09 23.86 -1.53
CA ILE A 78 -1.96 23.20 -0.53
C ILE A 78 -1.14 22.37 0.45
N GLU A 79 -0.13 21.63 -0.03
CA GLU A 79 0.80 20.90 0.84
C GLU A 79 1.63 21.82 1.75
N ASP A 80 2.17 22.92 1.22
CA ASP A 80 2.89 23.92 2.01
C ASP A 80 1.98 24.56 3.07
N ALA A 81 0.74 24.90 2.70
CA ALA A 81 -0.28 25.39 3.64
C ALA A 81 -0.56 24.38 4.77
N LEU A 82 -0.67 23.08 4.46
CA LEU A 82 -0.81 22.02 5.46
C LEU A 82 0.38 21.97 6.41
N GLN A 83 1.61 21.98 5.89
CA GLN A 83 2.81 21.91 6.73
C GLN A 83 2.92 23.12 7.66
N ARG A 84 2.65 24.32 7.15
CA ARG A 84 2.64 25.56 7.94
C ARG A 84 1.55 25.57 9.01
N ALA A 85 0.33 25.18 8.67
CA ALA A 85 -0.77 25.10 9.61
C ALA A 85 -0.50 24.02 10.69
N ALA A 86 0.03 22.86 10.29
CA ALA A 86 0.33 21.75 11.18
C ALA A 86 1.41 22.11 12.22
N ALA A 87 2.39 22.94 11.87
CA ALA A 87 3.41 23.42 12.81
C ALA A 87 2.81 24.18 14.00
N GLY A 88 1.63 24.77 13.85
CA GLY A 88 0.91 25.49 14.91
C GLY A 88 0.00 24.62 15.80
N LEU A 89 -0.20 23.34 15.48
CA LEU A 89 -1.22 22.49 16.13
C LEU A 89 -1.02 22.33 17.64
N HIS A 90 0.22 22.13 18.09
CA HIS A 90 0.49 21.99 19.52
C HIS A 90 0.14 23.28 20.28
N THR A 91 0.49 24.44 19.72
CA THR A 91 0.15 25.75 20.29
C THR A 91 -1.37 25.97 20.30
N ALA A 92 -2.08 25.57 19.23
CA ALA A 92 -3.53 25.67 19.16
C ALA A 92 -4.22 24.78 20.22
N ASN A 93 -3.75 23.54 20.41
CA ASN A 93 -4.25 22.65 21.45
C ASN A 93 -4.01 23.22 22.86
N ALA A 94 -2.81 23.77 23.11
CA ALA A 94 -2.51 24.41 24.39
C ALA A 94 -3.42 25.61 24.67
N ARG A 95 -3.73 26.45 23.67
CA ARG A 95 -4.69 27.56 23.78
C ARG A 95 -6.11 27.11 24.09
N ASN A 96 -6.48 25.92 23.63
CA ASN A 96 -7.78 25.29 23.91
C ASN A 96 -7.78 24.46 25.21
N GLY A 97 -6.76 24.58 26.06
CA GLY A 97 -6.68 23.90 27.36
C GLY A 97 -6.21 22.44 27.29
N VAL A 98 -5.77 21.97 26.13
CA VAL A 98 -5.25 20.60 25.94
C VAL A 98 -3.72 20.65 25.99
N LEU A 99 -3.15 20.27 27.14
CA LEU A 99 -1.71 20.17 27.36
C LEU A 99 -1.23 18.76 27.04
N LEU A 100 -0.40 18.62 26.00
CA LEU A 100 0.20 17.36 25.55
C LEU A 100 1.72 17.46 25.67
N ASP A 101 2.38 16.31 25.90
CA ASP A 101 3.84 16.21 25.77
C ASP A 101 4.24 16.61 24.34
N PRO A 102 5.01 17.70 24.14
CA PRO A 102 5.26 18.25 22.81
C PRO A 102 5.96 17.26 21.88
N LEU A 103 6.99 16.56 22.37
CA LEU A 103 7.86 15.75 21.51
C LEU A 103 7.17 14.52 20.91
N PRO A 104 6.47 13.66 21.68
CA PRO A 104 5.69 12.55 21.13
C PRO A 104 4.52 13.03 20.27
N PHE A 105 3.84 14.11 20.67
CA PHE A 105 2.71 14.65 19.93
C PHE A 105 3.13 15.17 18.56
N GLU A 106 4.16 16.01 18.48
CA GLU A 106 4.65 16.57 17.23
C GLU A 106 5.17 15.49 16.29
N ARG A 107 5.93 14.52 16.79
CA ARG A 107 6.39 13.37 15.99
C ARG A 107 5.22 12.55 15.43
N SER A 108 4.25 12.25 16.27
CA SER A 108 3.07 11.47 15.88
C SER A 108 2.21 12.23 14.86
N THR A 109 2.01 13.52 15.07
CA THR A 109 1.26 14.40 14.17
C THR A 109 1.96 14.59 12.84
N ALA A 110 3.27 14.87 12.84
CA ALA A 110 4.08 14.92 11.63
C ALA A 110 4.03 13.58 10.86
N THR A 111 4.08 12.44 11.54
CA THR A 111 3.99 11.13 10.89
C THR A 111 2.63 10.89 10.24
N ARG A 112 1.52 11.31 10.89
CA ARG A 112 0.16 11.16 10.34
C ARG A 112 -0.15 12.15 9.22
N LEU A 113 0.44 13.34 9.30
CA LEU A 113 0.20 14.41 8.35
C LEU A 113 1.21 14.47 7.23
N ALA A 114 2.38 13.82 7.29
CA ALA A 114 3.33 13.83 6.19
C ALA A 114 2.93 12.83 5.10
N ASP A 115 3.03 13.26 3.84
CA ASP A 115 3.18 12.33 2.73
C ASP A 115 4.65 11.85 2.73
N ASP A 116 4.89 10.54 2.62
CA ASP A 116 6.25 10.02 2.55
C ASP A 116 6.58 9.59 1.11
N PRO A 117 7.22 10.47 0.30
CA PRO A 117 7.56 10.14 -1.07
C PRO A 117 8.57 8.98 -1.17
N ARG A 118 9.26 8.63 -0.06
CA ARG A 118 10.14 7.46 -0.03
C ARG A 118 9.36 6.18 -0.19
N PHE A 119 8.09 6.13 0.21
CA PHE A 119 7.25 4.95 -0.02
C PHE A 119 7.07 4.71 -1.52
N ALA A 120 6.65 5.73 -2.28
CA ALA A 120 6.49 5.66 -3.73
C ALA A 120 7.81 5.33 -4.43
N LEU A 121 8.90 6.01 -4.07
CA LEU A 121 10.23 5.76 -4.64
C LEU A 121 10.71 4.32 -4.38
N ARG A 122 10.50 3.80 -3.17
CA ARG A 122 10.87 2.42 -2.82
C ARG A 122 10.01 1.41 -3.56
N ALA A 123 8.71 1.67 -3.70
CA ALA A 123 7.85 0.81 -4.47
C ALA A 123 8.26 0.74 -5.94
N GLU A 124 8.65 1.86 -6.54
CA GLU A 124 9.19 1.85 -7.90
C GLU A 124 10.52 1.11 -8.02
N LEU A 125 11.44 1.31 -7.07
CA LEU A 125 12.69 0.55 -7.03
C LEU A 125 12.49 -0.96 -6.76
N ALA A 126 11.37 -1.33 -6.16
CA ALA A 126 10.97 -2.72 -5.92
C ALA A 126 10.11 -3.29 -7.08
N ARG A 127 9.85 -2.51 -8.12
CA ARG A 127 9.00 -2.94 -9.23
C ARG A 127 9.71 -3.99 -10.09
N ILE A 128 9.01 -5.08 -10.32
CA ILE A 128 9.40 -6.17 -11.20
C ILE A 128 8.26 -6.49 -12.18
N PRO A 129 8.53 -7.22 -13.27
CA PRO A 129 7.47 -7.90 -14.01
C PRO A 129 6.67 -8.81 -13.08
N ARG A 130 5.37 -8.96 -13.35
CA ARG A 130 4.47 -9.82 -12.57
C ARG A 130 5.09 -11.23 -12.43
N PRO A 131 5.43 -11.69 -11.21
CA PRO A 131 6.05 -12.99 -11.02
C PRO A 131 5.04 -14.11 -11.24
N ILE A 132 5.50 -15.23 -11.81
CA ILE A 132 4.70 -16.45 -11.94
C ILE A 132 4.65 -17.28 -10.65
N THR A 133 5.54 -16.98 -9.69
CA THR A 133 5.62 -17.67 -8.39
C THR A 133 4.32 -17.51 -7.60
N ARG A 134 3.64 -18.63 -7.37
CA ARG A 134 2.38 -18.77 -6.66
C ARG A 134 2.28 -20.20 -6.09
N PRO A 135 1.64 -20.41 -4.93
CA PRO A 135 1.21 -21.74 -4.50
C PRO A 135 0.30 -22.40 -5.55
N ASP A 136 0.33 -23.73 -5.68
CA ASP A 136 -0.48 -24.47 -6.65
C ASP A 136 -1.97 -24.10 -6.60
N PRO A 137 -2.62 -23.99 -5.42
CA PRO A 137 -4.04 -23.61 -5.34
C PRO A 137 -4.34 -22.19 -5.83
N LEU A 138 -3.32 -21.36 -6.04
CA LEU A 138 -3.42 -20.00 -6.54
C LEU A 138 -2.99 -19.86 -8.01
N HIS A 139 -2.61 -20.93 -8.72
CA HIS A 139 -2.20 -20.87 -10.13
C HIS A 139 -3.29 -20.32 -11.05
N TRP A 140 -4.56 -20.55 -10.74
CA TRP A 140 -5.68 -19.95 -11.48
C TRP A 140 -5.61 -18.43 -11.51
N SER A 141 -5.00 -17.79 -10.50
CA SER A 141 -4.84 -16.34 -10.46
C SER A 141 -3.78 -15.85 -11.42
N LEU A 142 -2.88 -16.69 -11.95
CA LEU A 142 -1.92 -16.29 -12.98
C LEU A 142 -2.61 -15.96 -14.29
N GLU A 143 -3.70 -16.66 -14.61
CA GLU A 143 -4.57 -16.22 -15.67
C GLU A 143 -5.27 -14.94 -15.20
N PRO A 144 -5.00 -13.82 -15.87
CA PRO A 144 -5.58 -12.58 -15.44
C PRO A 144 -7.11 -12.62 -15.60
N ALA A 145 -7.87 -12.06 -14.65
CA ALA A 145 -9.34 -12.05 -14.72
C ALA A 145 -9.81 -11.63 -16.13
N PRO A 146 -10.85 -12.27 -16.70
CA PRO A 146 -11.13 -12.17 -18.14
C PRO A 146 -11.35 -10.72 -18.56
N TRP A 147 -10.33 -10.16 -19.22
CA TRP A 147 -10.36 -8.83 -19.84
C TRP A 147 -10.46 -8.92 -21.36
N ALA A 148 -10.22 -10.09 -21.95
CA ALA A 148 -9.91 -10.23 -23.37
C ALA A 148 -10.98 -10.94 -24.21
N HIS A 149 -12.07 -11.44 -23.61
CA HIS A 149 -13.14 -12.05 -24.41
C HIS A 149 -14.04 -10.96 -25.00
N GLU A 150 -13.54 -10.30 -26.04
CA GLU A 150 -14.37 -9.65 -27.03
C GLU A 150 -15.11 -10.76 -27.81
N ARG A 151 -16.43 -10.88 -27.60
CA ARG A 151 -17.39 -11.63 -28.45
C ARG A 151 -17.38 -13.18 -28.37
N GLY A 152 -17.03 -13.77 -27.24
CA GLY A 152 -17.18 -15.21 -26.97
C GLY A 152 -17.72 -15.48 -25.57
N GLU A 153 -18.19 -16.71 -25.32
CA GLU A 153 -18.75 -17.17 -24.04
C GLU A 153 -17.99 -16.57 -22.85
N GLN A 154 -18.71 -15.84 -21.98
CA GLN A 154 -18.10 -15.33 -20.76
C GLN A 154 -17.72 -16.53 -19.89
N PRO A 155 -16.43 -16.69 -19.53
CA PRO A 155 -16.06 -17.70 -18.56
C PRO A 155 -16.80 -17.42 -17.25
N PRO A 156 -17.09 -18.47 -16.46
CA PRO A 156 -17.89 -18.36 -15.26
C PRO A 156 -17.29 -17.32 -14.30
N TRP A 157 -18.17 -16.48 -13.73
CA TRP A 157 -17.81 -15.50 -12.71
C TRP A 157 -18.51 -15.81 -11.39
N PRO A 158 -17.80 -15.82 -10.24
CA PRO A 158 -16.34 -15.69 -10.12
C PRO A 158 -15.58 -16.92 -10.67
N PRO A 159 -14.26 -16.80 -10.94
CA PRO A 159 -13.44 -17.91 -11.42
C PRO A 159 -13.54 -19.16 -10.52
N ASP A 160 -13.46 -20.34 -11.11
CA ASP A 160 -13.58 -21.61 -10.38
C ASP A 160 -12.56 -21.76 -9.25
N GLY A 161 -11.33 -21.29 -9.47
CA GLY A 161 -10.29 -21.27 -8.44
C GLY A 161 -10.65 -20.39 -7.24
N LEU A 162 -11.36 -19.27 -7.46
CA LEU A 162 -11.87 -18.45 -6.36
C LEU A 162 -12.96 -19.20 -5.58
N ARG A 163 -13.87 -19.89 -6.29
CA ARG A 163 -14.92 -20.72 -5.66
C ARG A 163 -14.32 -21.86 -4.83
N ALA A 164 -13.25 -22.50 -5.33
CA ALA A 164 -12.55 -23.56 -4.62
C ALA A 164 -11.86 -23.09 -3.32
N LEU A 165 -11.48 -21.81 -3.26
CA LEU A 165 -10.88 -21.20 -2.07
C LEU A 165 -11.91 -20.64 -1.07
N ALA A 166 -13.18 -20.49 -1.47
CA ALA A 166 -14.20 -19.85 -0.63
C ALA A 166 -14.41 -20.55 0.73
N SER A 167 -14.12 -21.85 0.81
CA SER A 167 -14.20 -22.65 2.03
C SER A 167 -12.84 -22.90 2.69
N GLN A 168 -11.75 -22.33 2.18
CA GLN A 168 -10.40 -22.57 2.67
C GLN A 168 -9.88 -21.33 3.40
N ARG A 169 -9.38 -21.53 4.62
CA ARG A 169 -8.62 -20.51 5.34
C ARG A 169 -7.12 -20.78 5.34
N CYS A 170 -6.72 -22.03 5.14
CA CYS A 170 -5.33 -22.45 4.98
C CYS A 170 -5.18 -23.30 3.72
N LEU A 171 -4.04 -23.15 3.04
CA LEU A 171 -3.65 -24.07 1.98
C LEU A 171 -3.23 -25.43 2.58
N PRO A 172 -3.55 -26.55 1.93
CA PRO A 172 -3.12 -27.87 2.37
C PRO A 172 -1.59 -28.00 2.28
N GLY A 173 -0.98 -28.72 3.23
CA GLY A 173 0.47 -28.93 3.27
C GLY A 173 1.25 -27.94 4.15
N GLY A 174 0.56 -27.02 4.84
CA GLY A 174 1.19 -26.12 5.82
C GLY A 174 2.33 -25.31 5.19
N PRO A 175 3.56 -25.31 5.77
CA PRO A 175 4.69 -24.56 5.22
C PRO A 175 5.13 -25.05 3.83
N ALA A 176 4.87 -26.31 3.46
CA ALA A 176 5.24 -26.85 2.17
C ALA A 176 4.36 -26.32 1.01
N ALA A 177 3.22 -25.70 1.33
CA ALA A 177 2.35 -25.05 0.36
C ALA A 177 2.93 -23.73 -0.18
N LEU A 178 3.91 -23.13 0.50
CA LEU A 178 4.51 -21.88 0.08
C LEU A 178 5.36 -22.11 -1.17
N ALA A 179 5.15 -21.25 -2.17
CA ALA A 179 5.90 -21.31 -3.41
C ALA A 179 7.34 -20.81 -3.23
N ARG A 180 8.22 -21.31 -4.08
CA ARG A 180 9.60 -20.85 -4.19
C ARG A 180 9.78 -20.09 -5.49
N VAL A 181 10.68 -19.11 -5.47
CA VAL A 181 11.00 -18.33 -6.67
C VAL A 181 11.81 -19.19 -7.62
N ASP A 182 11.31 -19.37 -8.85
CA ASP A 182 11.90 -20.29 -9.82
C ASP A 182 13.12 -19.74 -10.57
N SER A 183 13.31 -18.42 -10.58
CA SER A 183 14.38 -17.78 -11.36
C SER A 183 14.81 -16.40 -10.85
N GLY A 184 15.99 -15.96 -11.33
CA GLY A 184 16.55 -14.65 -11.04
C GLY A 184 17.43 -14.62 -9.77
N PRO A 185 17.76 -13.43 -9.24
CA PRO A 185 18.71 -13.28 -8.13
C PRO A 185 18.20 -13.87 -6.80
N HIS A 186 16.91 -14.16 -6.70
CA HIS A 186 16.26 -14.72 -5.51
C HIS A 186 15.75 -16.13 -5.73
N THR A 187 16.36 -16.89 -6.66
CA THR A 187 16.01 -18.29 -6.90
C THR A 187 16.00 -19.08 -5.58
N ASP A 188 15.02 -19.96 -5.41
CA ASP A 188 14.72 -20.78 -4.22
C ASP A 188 14.16 -20.03 -3.00
N TRP A 189 14.11 -18.70 -3.00
CA TRP A 189 13.52 -17.92 -1.89
C TRP A 189 12.03 -18.22 -1.76
N VAL A 190 11.54 -18.23 -0.51
CA VAL A 190 10.18 -18.66 -0.18
C VAL A 190 9.23 -17.46 -0.21
N GLN A 191 8.14 -17.53 -0.97
CA GLN A 191 7.07 -16.54 -0.96
C GLN A 191 6.22 -16.70 0.31
N VAL A 192 6.48 -15.88 1.32
CA VAL A 192 5.85 -15.96 2.65
C VAL A 192 4.57 -15.13 2.76
N ALA A 193 4.33 -14.21 1.83
CA ALA A 193 3.08 -13.50 1.69
C ALA A 193 2.88 -12.99 0.26
N LEU A 194 1.63 -12.79 -0.14
CA LEU A 194 1.23 -12.27 -1.43
C LEU A 194 -0.08 -11.50 -1.28
N ILE A 195 -0.18 -10.35 -1.94
CA ILE A 195 -1.43 -9.66 -2.21
C ILE A 195 -1.49 -9.38 -3.69
N GLU A 196 -2.60 -9.75 -4.32
CA GLU A 196 -2.84 -9.38 -5.69
C GLU A 196 -4.28 -8.93 -5.90
N GLN A 197 -4.41 -7.85 -6.65
CA GLN A 197 -5.66 -7.30 -7.13
C GLN A 197 -5.77 -7.52 -8.62
N HIS A 198 -6.96 -7.95 -9.04
CA HIS A 198 -7.39 -7.96 -10.43
C HIS A 198 -8.60 -7.05 -10.57
N VAL A 199 -8.62 -6.18 -11.57
CA VAL A 199 -9.71 -5.26 -11.87
C VAL A 199 -10.15 -5.43 -13.31
N THR A 200 -11.42 -5.69 -13.54
CA THR A 200 -12.04 -5.51 -14.85
C THR A 200 -12.81 -4.20 -14.83
N PRO A 201 -12.38 -3.17 -15.59
CA PRO A 201 -13.16 -1.93 -15.71
C PRO A 201 -14.46 -2.19 -16.47
N ALA A 202 -15.45 -1.30 -16.27
CA ALA A 202 -16.66 -1.33 -17.09
C ALA A 202 -16.30 -0.87 -18.51
N ARG A 203 -16.40 -1.77 -19.49
CA ARG A 203 -16.00 -1.47 -20.90
C ARG A 203 -17.15 -1.04 -21.80
N SER A 204 -18.37 -1.42 -21.44
CA SER A 204 -19.58 -1.13 -22.21
C SER A 204 -20.73 -0.86 -21.25
N TYR A 205 -21.23 0.38 -21.28
CA TYR A 205 -22.53 0.68 -20.73
C TYR A 205 -23.60 0.05 -21.64
N PRO A 206 -24.65 -0.61 -21.12
CA PRO A 206 -24.98 -0.90 -19.72
C PRO A 206 -24.58 -2.31 -19.23
N GLU A 207 -23.84 -3.12 -20.02
CA GLU A 207 -23.87 -4.58 -19.90
C GLU A 207 -22.72 -5.25 -19.12
N SER A 208 -21.66 -4.53 -18.71
CA SER A 208 -20.55 -5.14 -17.96
C SER A 208 -20.21 -4.38 -16.68
N PRO A 209 -20.62 -4.88 -15.49
CA PRO A 209 -20.25 -4.24 -14.23
C PRO A 209 -18.74 -4.32 -14.03
N ARG A 210 -18.16 -3.31 -13.38
CA ARG A 210 -16.80 -3.38 -12.87
C ARG A 210 -16.67 -4.62 -12.00
N ARG A 211 -15.59 -5.39 -12.14
CA ARG A 211 -15.34 -6.59 -11.34
C ARG A 211 -13.99 -6.46 -10.65
N GLN A 212 -13.90 -6.96 -9.43
CA GLN A 212 -12.65 -6.94 -8.68
C GLN A 212 -12.44 -8.27 -7.98
N ILE A 213 -11.22 -8.78 -8.02
CA ILE A 213 -10.78 -9.94 -7.23
C ILE A 213 -9.59 -9.54 -6.40
N PHE A 214 -9.55 -10.06 -5.19
CA PHE A 214 -8.40 -10.00 -4.32
C PHE A 214 -7.97 -11.38 -3.88
N VAL A 215 -6.66 -11.57 -3.87
CA VAL A 215 -6.01 -12.75 -3.35
C VAL A 215 -5.04 -12.29 -2.28
N PHE A 216 -5.17 -12.85 -1.08
CA PHE A 216 -4.29 -12.66 0.05
C PHE A 216 -3.71 -14.01 0.44
N LEU A 217 -2.41 -14.03 0.65
CA LEU A 217 -1.64 -15.15 1.18
C LEU A 217 -0.75 -14.58 2.28
N GLY A 218 -0.63 -15.30 3.39
CA GLY A 218 0.27 -14.91 4.46
C GLY A 218 0.64 -16.11 5.33
N ILE A 219 1.86 -16.10 5.83
CA ILE A 219 2.30 -17.05 6.84
C ILE A 219 1.81 -16.64 8.23
N GLU A 220 1.22 -17.60 8.92
CA GLU A 220 0.70 -17.45 10.27
C GLU A 220 1.32 -18.50 11.18
N VAL A 221 1.56 -18.13 12.43
CA VAL A 221 1.96 -19.05 13.48
C VAL A 221 0.77 -19.22 14.42
N THR A 222 0.21 -20.41 14.54
CA THR A 222 -0.93 -20.68 15.41
C THR A 222 -1.01 -22.16 15.80
N ASP A 223 -1.54 -22.44 16.98
CA ASP A 223 -1.84 -23.81 17.44
C ASP A 223 -3.16 -24.37 16.88
N HIS A 224 -3.95 -23.52 16.23
CA HIS A 224 -5.32 -23.82 15.81
C HIS A 224 -5.52 -23.42 14.35
N GLU A 225 -6.56 -23.97 13.72
CA GLU A 225 -6.95 -23.48 12.41
C GLU A 225 -7.38 -22.00 12.52
N PRO A 226 -6.85 -21.08 11.69
CA PRO A 226 -7.21 -19.67 11.76
C PRO A 226 -8.72 -19.47 11.57
N PRO A 227 -9.32 -18.44 12.23
CA PRO A 227 -10.76 -18.22 12.17
C PRO A 227 -11.27 -18.02 10.73
N SER A 228 -12.46 -18.55 10.45
CA SER A 228 -13.15 -18.30 9.17
C SER A 228 -13.37 -16.79 8.97
N ALA A 229 -13.28 -16.35 7.70
CA ALA A 229 -13.39 -14.93 7.31
C ALA A 229 -12.35 -13.96 7.91
N SER A 230 -11.27 -14.45 8.55
CA SER A 230 -10.12 -13.63 8.91
C SER A 230 -9.15 -13.47 7.72
N LEU A 231 -8.35 -12.40 7.70
CA LEU A 231 -7.25 -12.25 6.75
C LEU A 231 -5.96 -12.87 7.31
N PRO A 232 -5.10 -13.48 6.47
CA PRO A 232 -3.83 -14.07 6.90
C PRO A 232 -2.73 -13.04 7.16
N LEU A 233 -3.11 -11.79 7.45
CA LEU A 233 -2.22 -10.64 7.54
C LEU A 233 -2.63 -9.73 8.69
N GLY A 234 -1.64 -9.21 9.40
CA GLY A 234 -1.84 -8.17 10.40
C GLY A 234 -1.92 -6.77 9.79
N SER A 235 -1.86 -5.75 10.65
CA SER A 235 -1.74 -4.34 10.28
C SER A 235 -0.47 -3.76 10.90
N SER A 236 0.30 -3.01 10.12
CA SER A 236 1.55 -2.41 10.59
C SER A 236 1.97 -1.25 9.68
N PRO A 237 2.66 -0.22 10.20
CA PRO A 237 3.21 0.85 9.36
C PRO A 237 4.27 0.34 8.38
N TRP A 238 4.26 0.83 7.14
CA TRP A 238 5.28 0.48 6.14
C TRP A 238 6.68 0.95 6.53
N GLN A 239 6.80 1.91 7.46
CA GLN A 239 8.06 2.43 7.97
C GLN A 239 8.94 1.37 8.64
N LEU A 240 8.43 0.18 8.97
CA LEU A 240 9.27 -0.94 9.42
C LEU A 240 10.34 -1.36 8.39
N TRP A 241 10.15 -1.01 7.11
CA TRP A 241 11.17 -1.17 6.07
C TRP A 241 12.34 -0.18 6.17
N THR A 242 12.17 0.92 6.89
CA THR A 242 13.12 2.05 6.91
C THR A 242 13.66 2.36 8.29
N THR A 243 12.94 1.99 9.35
CA THR A 243 13.35 2.24 10.73
C THR A 243 14.41 1.24 11.19
N THR A 244 15.54 1.75 11.65
CA THR A 244 16.55 0.97 12.40
C THR A 244 16.22 0.87 13.89
N SER A 245 15.27 1.68 14.36
CA SER A 245 14.83 1.72 15.76
C SER A 245 14.12 0.43 16.14
N ARG A 246 14.84 -0.48 16.79
CA ARG A 246 14.22 -1.60 17.49
C ARG A 246 13.51 -1.09 18.74
N PRO A 247 12.34 -1.65 19.10
CA PRO A 247 11.80 -1.48 20.44
C PRO A 247 12.92 -1.86 21.43
N ARG A 248 13.30 -0.95 22.34
CA ARG A 248 14.43 -1.15 23.27
C ARG A 248 14.23 -2.32 24.23
N ASP A 249 13.01 -2.86 24.29
CA ASP A 249 12.56 -3.72 25.39
C ASP A 249 12.35 -5.19 24.98
N LEU A 250 12.60 -5.58 23.72
CA LEU A 250 12.37 -6.95 23.24
C LEU A 250 13.65 -7.59 22.72
N SER A 251 14.12 -8.63 23.41
CA SER A 251 15.25 -9.45 22.97
C SER A 251 14.81 -10.51 21.94
N ALA A 252 15.75 -10.97 21.12
CA ALA A 252 15.50 -12.06 20.17
C ALA A 252 15.03 -13.36 20.86
N SER A 253 15.48 -13.62 22.09
CA SER A 253 15.04 -14.79 22.86
C SER A 253 13.59 -14.68 23.34
N GLN A 254 13.14 -13.48 23.75
CA GLN A 254 11.75 -13.25 24.11
C GLN A 254 10.83 -13.43 22.90
N ILE A 255 11.22 -12.89 21.73
CA ILE A 255 10.48 -13.07 20.49
C ILE A 255 10.45 -14.54 20.05
N ALA A 256 11.56 -15.28 20.18
CA ALA A 256 11.58 -16.70 19.89
C ALA A 256 10.58 -17.49 20.77
N SER A 257 10.53 -17.20 22.07
CA SER A 257 9.54 -17.81 22.96
C SER A 257 8.11 -17.43 22.59
N GLN A 258 7.87 -16.17 22.18
CA GLN A 258 6.56 -15.73 21.70
C GLN A 258 6.16 -16.47 20.43
N LEU A 259 7.05 -16.57 19.44
CA LEU A 259 6.81 -17.34 18.22
C LEU A 259 6.49 -18.80 18.51
N ALA A 260 6.98 -19.37 19.61
CA ALA A 260 6.68 -20.75 20.00
C ALA A 260 5.34 -20.92 20.75
N THR A 261 4.69 -19.85 21.20
CA THR A 261 3.56 -19.91 22.15
C THR A 261 2.38 -18.98 21.87
N VAL A 262 2.57 -17.96 21.04
CA VAL A 262 1.59 -16.92 20.76
C VAL A 262 1.15 -17.03 19.30
N ASP A 263 -0.15 -17.06 19.11
CA ASP A 263 -0.76 -17.08 17.79
C ASP A 263 -0.67 -15.70 17.14
N SER A 264 -0.11 -15.61 15.94
CA SER A 264 -0.01 -14.35 15.20
C SER A 264 0.28 -14.53 13.71
N PRO A 265 -0.23 -13.63 12.85
CA PRO A 265 0.34 -13.46 11.52
C PRO A 265 1.78 -12.93 11.64
N LEU A 266 2.64 -13.24 10.67
CA LEU A 266 4.01 -12.74 10.64
C LEU A 266 4.23 -11.61 9.63
N VAL A 267 3.23 -11.35 8.80
CA VAL A 267 3.25 -10.30 7.78
C VAL A 267 2.02 -9.43 7.96
N ALA A 268 2.20 -8.14 7.72
CA ALA A 268 1.13 -7.14 7.73
C ALA A 268 0.87 -6.58 6.34
N PHE A 269 -0.36 -6.12 6.18
CA PHE A 269 -0.83 -5.39 5.02
C PHE A 269 -0.94 -3.90 5.33
N VAL A 270 -0.50 -3.07 4.38
CA VAL A 270 -0.73 -1.63 4.39
C VAL A 270 -1.73 -1.29 3.30
N ASP A 271 -2.90 -0.83 3.72
CA ASP A 271 -3.95 -0.32 2.84
C ASP A 271 -3.77 1.19 2.59
N ASN A 272 -3.18 1.53 1.45
CA ASN A 272 -2.89 2.91 1.06
C ASN A 272 -4.03 3.59 0.28
N GLY A 273 -5.29 3.22 0.53
CA GLY A 273 -6.45 4.01 0.09
C GLY A 273 -7.57 3.24 -0.57
N ARG A 274 -7.69 1.93 -0.34
CA ARG A 274 -8.68 1.13 -1.06
C ARG A 274 -10.13 1.30 -0.60
N ASN A 275 -10.36 1.78 0.62
CA ASN A 275 -11.73 2.09 1.04
C ASN A 275 -12.31 3.36 0.39
N SER A 276 -11.58 4.02 -0.50
CA SER A 276 -12.12 5.07 -1.36
C SER A 276 -11.54 4.98 -2.77
N PRO A 277 -12.34 4.64 -3.79
CA PRO A 277 -11.90 4.66 -5.19
C PRO A 277 -11.51 6.07 -5.69
N TRP A 278 -11.70 7.11 -4.87
CA TRP A 278 -11.44 8.51 -5.18
C TRP A 278 -10.26 9.13 -4.40
N LEU A 279 -9.68 8.42 -3.41
CA LEU A 279 -8.69 9.01 -2.51
C LEU A 279 -7.48 8.07 -2.35
N ARG A 280 -6.39 8.39 -3.04
CA ARG A 280 -5.08 7.77 -2.79
C ARG A 280 -4.54 8.36 -1.48
N ARG A 281 -4.36 7.53 -0.45
CA ARG A 281 -3.85 7.97 0.88
C ARG A 281 -2.35 8.30 0.90
N THR A 282 -1.70 8.15 -0.24
CA THR A 282 -0.26 8.27 -0.41
C THR A 282 -0.01 9.01 -1.72
N GLY A 283 1.06 9.79 -1.77
CA GLY A 283 1.40 10.63 -2.91
C GLY A 283 1.45 9.91 -4.26
N PRO A 284 1.49 10.67 -5.35
CA PRO A 284 1.55 10.12 -6.70
C PRO A 284 2.64 9.05 -6.84
N GLY A 285 2.28 7.94 -7.50
CA GLY A 285 3.18 6.80 -7.74
C GLY A 285 3.16 5.70 -6.68
N ALA A 286 2.68 5.96 -5.46
CA ALA A 286 2.59 4.95 -4.41
C ALA A 286 1.66 3.77 -4.79
N PRO A 287 2.06 2.52 -4.51
CA PRO A 287 1.23 1.35 -4.77
C PRO A 287 0.05 1.32 -3.79
N PRO A 288 -1.12 0.82 -4.23
CA PRO A 288 -2.29 0.71 -3.36
C PRO A 288 -2.05 -0.25 -2.18
N PHE A 289 -1.12 -1.19 -2.35
CA PHE A 289 -0.78 -2.22 -1.36
C PHE A 289 0.72 -2.28 -1.12
N ALA A 290 1.09 -2.48 0.13
CA ALA A 290 2.41 -2.98 0.50
C ALA A 290 2.30 -4.08 1.55
N LEU A 291 3.21 -5.04 1.46
CA LEU A 291 3.45 -6.03 2.50
C LEU A 291 4.59 -5.58 3.40
N VAL A 292 4.44 -5.82 4.69
CA VAL A 292 5.39 -5.38 5.71
C VAL A 292 5.67 -6.55 6.65
N PRO A 293 6.94 -6.93 6.90
CA PRO A 293 7.24 -7.88 7.95
C PRO A 293 6.83 -7.34 9.31
N LEU A 294 6.18 -8.17 10.12
CA LEU A 294 5.91 -7.80 11.49
C LEU A 294 7.19 -7.87 12.34
N ALA A 295 7.19 -7.10 13.43
CA ALA A 295 8.33 -6.97 14.33
C ALA A 295 8.96 -8.31 14.77
N PRO A 296 8.21 -9.41 15.02
CA PRO A 296 8.81 -10.69 15.35
C PRO A 296 9.82 -11.20 14.32
N LEU A 297 9.51 -11.09 13.02
CA LEU A 297 10.44 -11.49 11.94
C LEU A 297 11.68 -10.62 11.92
N ILE A 298 11.51 -9.31 12.07
CA ILE A 298 12.61 -8.35 12.04
C ILE A 298 13.58 -8.60 13.20
N ILE A 299 13.04 -8.77 14.41
CA ILE A 299 13.84 -8.90 15.63
C ILE A 299 14.55 -10.25 15.68
N VAL A 300 13.86 -11.36 15.38
CA VAL A 300 14.42 -12.72 15.55
C VAL A 300 15.53 -13.03 14.54
N PHE A 301 15.45 -12.44 13.35
CA PHE A 301 16.45 -12.57 12.29
C PHE A 301 17.46 -11.43 12.26
N ASP A 302 17.45 -10.54 13.26
CA ASP A 302 18.38 -9.41 13.36
C ASP A 302 18.36 -8.52 12.09
N LEU A 303 17.19 -8.40 11.45
CA LEU A 303 17.05 -7.70 10.19
C LEU A 303 17.19 -6.19 10.38
N VAL A 304 17.84 -5.55 9.41
CA VAL A 304 17.99 -4.11 9.32
C VAL A 304 17.68 -3.64 7.90
N PRO A 305 17.24 -2.38 7.71
CA PRO A 305 17.11 -1.80 6.38
C PRO A 305 18.40 -2.00 5.58
N THR A 306 18.27 -2.56 4.38
CA THR A 306 19.42 -2.79 3.51
C THR A 306 20.06 -1.43 3.15
N PRO A 307 21.40 -1.28 3.22
CA PRO A 307 22.05 0.01 2.94
C PRO A 307 21.76 0.54 1.53
N ARG A 308 21.67 1.87 1.40
CA ARG A 308 21.25 2.63 0.19
C ARG A 308 19.74 2.50 -0.11
N ILE A 309 19.24 3.28 -1.07
CA ILE A 309 17.83 3.17 -1.47
C ILE A 309 17.70 1.91 -2.34
N CYS A 310 17.26 0.82 -1.73
CA CYS A 310 17.02 -0.47 -2.39
C CYS A 310 15.59 -0.93 -2.05
N GLY A 311 14.62 -0.45 -2.83
CA GLY A 311 13.21 -0.82 -2.73
C GLY A 311 12.70 -1.09 -1.31
N PHE A 312 12.08 -2.24 -1.11
CA PHE A 312 11.71 -2.78 0.21
C PHE A 312 12.56 -4.02 0.49
N SER A 313 13.72 -3.83 1.13
CA SER A 313 14.68 -4.89 1.41
C SER A 313 15.25 -4.77 2.82
N LEU A 314 15.18 -5.85 3.59
CA LEU A 314 15.90 -6.01 4.85
C LEU A 314 17.04 -7.02 4.69
N SER A 315 18.17 -6.69 5.32
CA SER A 315 19.39 -7.50 5.32
C SER A 315 19.74 -7.96 6.74
N ASP A 316 20.44 -9.08 6.81
CA ASP A 316 21.19 -9.50 7.99
C ASP A 316 22.70 -9.40 7.72
N SER A 317 23.53 -10.01 8.57
CA SER A 317 24.99 -10.04 8.40
C SER A 317 25.47 -10.76 7.13
N ARG A 318 24.60 -11.52 6.46
CA ARG A 318 24.89 -12.25 5.21
C ARG A 318 24.37 -11.52 3.96
N GLY A 319 23.77 -10.34 4.12
CA GLY A 319 23.23 -9.54 3.03
C GLY A 319 21.70 -9.57 2.99
N PRO A 320 21.08 -9.29 1.82
CA PRO A 320 19.62 -9.30 1.68
C PRO A 320 19.02 -10.61 2.15
N ALA A 321 17.93 -10.51 2.90
CA ALA A 321 17.33 -11.67 3.57
C ALA A 321 15.80 -11.68 3.48
N LEU A 322 15.18 -10.52 3.34
CA LEU A 322 13.75 -10.37 3.15
C LEU A 322 13.48 -9.23 2.18
N ILE A 323 12.71 -9.48 1.12
CA ILE A 323 12.45 -8.50 0.06
C ILE A 323 10.97 -8.47 -0.25
N SER A 324 10.39 -7.28 -0.34
CA SER A 324 9.08 -7.07 -0.94
C SER A 324 9.24 -6.65 -2.39
N ARG A 325 8.52 -7.33 -3.28
CA ARG A 325 8.49 -7.04 -4.72
C ARG A 325 7.12 -6.49 -5.07
N HIS A 326 7.08 -5.62 -6.05
CA HIS A 326 5.84 -4.99 -6.51
C HIS A 326 5.69 -5.17 -8.01
N TRP A 327 4.45 -5.28 -8.49
CA TRP A 327 4.19 -5.30 -9.93
C TRP A 327 2.91 -4.56 -10.26
N ARG A 328 2.91 -4.01 -11.47
CA ARG A 328 1.75 -3.48 -12.17
C ARG A 328 1.78 -4.08 -13.57
N GLY A 329 0.65 -4.59 -14.04
CA GLY A 329 0.59 -5.27 -15.32
C GLY A 329 -0.77 -5.13 -15.97
N HIS A 330 -0.82 -5.52 -17.24
CA HIS A 330 -2.03 -5.50 -18.06
C HIS A 330 -2.67 -4.10 -18.10
N PRO A 331 -1.99 -3.12 -18.72
CA PRO A 331 -2.53 -1.78 -18.86
C PRO A 331 -3.80 -1.83 -19.71
N VAL A 332 -4.91 -1.32 -19.17
CA VAL A 332 -6.22 -1.25 -19.84
C VAL A 332 -6.73 0.19 -19.86
N HIS A 333 -7.54 0.50 -20.87
CA HIS A 333 -8.33 1.72 -20.88
C HIS A 333 -9.58 1.48 -20.02
N ASP A 334 -9.84 2.34 -19.05
CA ASP A 334 -11.01 2.26 -18.17
C ASP A 334 -12.22 3.04 -18.71
N GLY A 335 -12.06 3.69 -19.86
CA GLY A 335 -13.09 4.52 -20.50
C GLY A 335 -12.91 6.02 -20.24
N ASN A 336 -11.96 6.40 -19.39
CA ASN A 336 -11.66 7.80 -19.07
C ASN A 336 -10.47 8.31 -19.91
N TYR A 337 -10.30 9.64 -19.98
CA TYR A 337 -9.14 10.29 -20.62
C TYR A 337 -7.85 10.23 -19.77
N GLN A 338 -7.76 9.29 -18.82
CA GLN A 338 -6.63 9.13 -17.92
C GLN A 338 -5.57 8.16 -18.50
N PRO A 339 -4.33 8.17 -17.99
CA PRO A 339 -3.34 7.15 -18.35
C PRO A 339 -3.86 5.73 -18.14
N LEU A 340 -3.32 4.77 -18.91
CA LEU A 340 -3.74 3.37 -18.83
C LEU A 340 -3.66 2.85 -17.38
N PHE A 341 -4.78 2.27 -16.93
CA PHE A 341 -4.91 1.72 -15.60
C PHE A 341 -4.36 0.28 -15.57
N PRO A 342 -3.52 -0.11 -14.59
CA PRO A 342 -3.06 -1.49 -14.47
C PRO A 342 -4.20 -2.39 -13.96
N SER A 343 -4.70 -3.30 -14.80
CA SER A 343 -5.76 -4.24 -14.36
C SER A 343 -5.25 -5.29 -13.38
N VAL A 344 -3.93 -5.50 -13.29
CA VAL A 344 -3.29 -6.28 -12.23
C VAL A 344 -2.29 -5.45 -11.49
N GLU A 345 -2.42 -5.44 -10.17
CA GLU A 345 -1.41 -4.91 -9.28
C GLU A 345 -1.22 -5.84 -8.10
N GLY A 346 0.00 -5.98 -7.64
CA GLY A 346 0.27 -6.84 -6.50
C GLY A 346 1.64 -6.63 -5.91
N THR A 347 1.83 -7.32 -4.79
CA THR A 347 3.08 -7.35 -4.05
C THR A 347 3.23 -8.71 -3.39
N ASP A 348 4.46 -9.19 -3.29
CA ASP A 348 4.77 -10.34 -2.48
C ASP A 348 5.97 -10.08 -1.59
N LEU A 349 6.06 -10.89 -0.54
CA LEU A 349 7.16 -10.89 0.40
C LEU A 349 7.89 -12.22 0.25
N ILE A 350 9.18 -12.15 -0.06
CA ILE A 350 10.04 -13.33 -0.19
C ILE A 350 11.10 -13.34 0.91
N LEU A 351 11.32 -14.53 1.49
CA LEU A 351 12.27 -14.77 2.58
C LEU A 351 13.36 -15.74 2.11
N ARG A 352 14.61 -15.45 2.48
CA ARG A 352 15.75 -16.31 2.18
C ARG A 352 15.59 -17.70 2.82
N PRO A 353 15.94 -18.81 2.13
CA PRO A 353 15.60 -20.16 2.59
C PRO A 353 16.14 -20.53 3.98
N ASP A 354 17.36 -20.13 4.32
CA ASP A 354 17.97 -20.40 5.63
C ASP A 354 17.20 -19.75 6.78
N LEU A 355 16.65 -18.56 6.56
CA LEU A 355 15.79 -17.89 7.53
C LEU A 355 14.41 -18.55 7.64
N PHE A 356 13.88 -19.07 6.53
CA PHE A 356 12.63 -19.83 6.56
C PHE A 356 12.78 -21.14 7.35
N ASP A 357 13.87 -21.87 7.16
CA ASP A 357 14.15 -23.08 7.95
C ASP A 357 14.33 -22.75 9.44
N ARG A 358 14.98 -21.61 9.74
CA ARG A 358 15.09 -21.10 11.11
C ARG A 358 13.73 -20.71 11.68
N LEU A 359 12.83 -20.12 10.90
CA LEU A 359 11.46 -19.82 11.33
C LEU A 359 10.74 -21.10 11.75
N ARG A 360 10.83 -22.16 10.92
CA ARG A 360 10.25 -23.48 11.20
C ARG A 360 10.80 -24.09 12.50
N ALA A 361 12.11 -23.97 12.72
CA ALA A 361 12.73 -24.44 13.95
C ALA A 361 12.28 -23.66 15.20
N LEU A 362 12.01 -22.36 15.06
CA LEU A 362 11.62 -21.49 16.19
C LEU A 362 10.14 -21.59 16.54
N ALA A 363 9.26 -21.55 15.54
CA ALA A 363 7.82 -21.58 15.74
C ALA A 363 7.29 -23.01 15.96
N GLY A 364 8.01 -24.01 15.45
CA GLY A 364 7.54 -25.39 15.33
C GLY A 364 6.79 -25.60 14.01
N GLU A 365 7.14 -26.65 13.28
CA GLU A 365 6.59 -26.93 11.95
C GLU A 365 5.07 -27.10 11.96
N SER A 366 4.51 -27.71 13.00
CA SER A 366 3.08 -27.93 13.16
C SER A 366 2.28 -26.65 13.39
N ARG A 367 2.93 -25.55 13.80
CA ARG A 367 2.29 -24.27 14.08
C ARG A 367 2.34 -23.32 12.89
N ILE A 368 3.06 -23.67 11.82
CA ILE A 368 3.17 -22.80 10.65
C ILE A 368 2.05 -23.13 9.67
N HIS A 369 1.17 -22.16 9.46
CA HIS A 369 0.06 -22.24 8.53
C HIS A 369 0.28 -21.30 7.35
N THR A 370 -0.10 -21.77 6.18
CA THR A 370 -0.15 -20.95 4.95
C THR A 370 -1.57 -20.45 4.79
N GLY A 371 -1.85 -19.30 5.39
CA GLY A 371 -3.16 -18.68 5.37
C GLY A 371 -3.50 -18.11 4.00
N VAL A 372 -4.77 -18.25 3.59
CA VAL A 372 -5.29 -17.74 2.32
C VAL A 372 -6.64 -17.06 2.55
N ALA A 373 -6.88 -15.98 1.82
CA ALA A 373 -8.21 -15.39 1.66
C ALA A 373 -8.36 -14.86 0.23
N ALA A 374 -9.44 -15.21 -0.44
CA ALA A 374 -9.78 -14.66 -1.74
C ALA A 374 -11.23 -14.21 -1.77
N PHE A 375 -11.50 -13.04 -2.32
CA PHE A 375 -12.86 -12.52 -2.44
C PHE A 375 -13.02 -11.70 -3.70
N HIS A 376 -14.27 -11.62 -4.16
CA HIS A 376 -14.64 -10.77 -5.28
C HIS A 376 -15.61 -9.69 -4.82
N GLN A 377 -15.55 -8.53 -5.47
CA GLN A 377 -16.54 -7.48 -5.33
C GLN A 377 -17.18 -7.23 -6.69
N PRO A 378 -18.51 -7.40 -6.84
CA PRO A 378 -19.22 -6.82 -7.97
C PRO A 378 -19.20 -5.30 -7.79
N GLY A 379 -18.80 -4.57 -8.83
CA GLY A 379 -18.81 -3.12 -8.83
C GLY A 379 -20.24 -2.61 -8.74
N VAL A 380 -20.50 -1.74 -7.77
CA VAL A 380 -21.68 -0.88 -7.77
C VAL A 380 -21.46 0.14 -8.88
N ASN A 381 -22.43 0.26 -9.80
CA ASN A 381 -22.41 1.34 -10.78
C ASN A 381 -22.27 2.68 -10.03
N ALA A 382 -21.34 3.53 -10.43
CA ALA A 382 -21.17 4.87 -9.89
C ALA A 382 -22.30 5.81 -10.37
N GLU A 383 -23.55 5.38 -10.21
CA GLU A 383 -24.76 6.15 -10.42
C GLU A 383 -25.62 5.99 -9.17
N ASN A 384 -25.26 6.73 -8.11
CA ASN A 384 -26.12 7.27 -7.04
C ASN A 384 -25.28 7.69 -5.82
N THR A 385 -24.53 8.78 -5.95
CA THR A 385 -24.30 9.79 -4.90
C THR A 385 -23.78 11.05 -5.53
#